data_AF-A0A3A5VYK1-F1
#
_entry.id   AF-A0A3A5VYK1-F1
#
_cell.length_a   1.000
_cell.length_b   1.000
_cell.length_c   1.000
_cell.angle_alpha   90.00
_cell.angle_beta   90.00
_cell.angle_gamma   90.00
#
_symmetry.space_group_name_H-M   'P 1'
#
loop_
_entity.id
_entity.type
_entity.pdbx_description
1 polymer ?
#
loop_
_entity_poly.entity_id
_entity_poly.type
_entity_poly.pdbx_seq_one_letter_code
_entity_poly.pdbx_strand_id
1 'polypeptide(L)'
;MLEIDRLCRVYSTDEASIRAALAQSSNVATTNEQTSAPTADWDTSHKDVPQLNQAASPSAPTMVDKNQFRFEYDPTREATARREQVSQAILCSGCGVALGIPDVRPIKVTCPSCMFETTYTH
;
A
#
# COMPACT_ATOMS: atom_id res chain seq x y z
N MET A 1 -27.64 -18.60 32.22
CA MET A 1 -28.41 -17.54 31.52
C MET A 1 -27.97 -16.13 31.95
N LEU A 2 -26.70 -15.91 32.37
CA LEU A 2 -26.22 -14.58 32.80
C LEU A 2 -25.32 -13.90 31.75
N GLU A 3 -24.63 -14.68 30.91
CA GLU A 3 -23.76 -14.14 29.85
C GLU A 3 -24.53 -13.52 28.69
N ILE A 4 -25.65 -14.12 28.28
CA ILE A 4 -26.47 -13.58 27.18
C ILE A 4 -27.08 -12.23 27.60
N ASP A 5 -27.58 -12.10 28.84
CA ASP A 5 -28.09 -10.83 29.38
C ASP A 5 -26.99 -9.75 29.47
N ARG A 6 -25.75 -10.14 29.80
CA ARG A 6 -24.60 -9.22 29.77
C ARG A 6 -24.32 -8.72 28.35
N LEU A 7 -24.35 -9.60 27.35
CA LEU A 7 -24.12 -9.24 25.97
C LEU A 7 -25.24 -8.32 25.44
N CYS A 8 -26.49 -8.59 25.80
CA CYS A 8 -27.62 -7.72 25.45
C CYS A 8 -27.42 -6.29 25.96
N ARG A 9 -26.94 -6.12 27.20
CA ARG A 9 -26.67 -4.78 27.77
C ARG A 9 -25.49 -4.06 27.13
N VAL A 10 -24.42 -4.76 26.78
CA VAL A 10 -23.22 -4.16 26.17
C VAL A 10 -23.48 -3.73 24.74
N TYR A 11 -24.17 -4.57 23.97
CA TYR A 11 -24.38 -4.37 22.55
C TYR A 11 -25.75 -3.78 22.21
N SER A 12 -26.61 -3.53 23.21
CA SER A 12 -27.99 -3.04 23.04
C SER A 12 -28.81 -3.88 22.05
N THR A 13 -28.52 -5.18 22.00
CA THR A 13 -29.16 -6.16 21.11
C THR A 13 -30.11 -7.04 21.90
N ASP A 14 -31.16 -7.55 21.24
CA ASP A 14 -32.12 -8.46 21.85
C ASP A 14 -31.55 -9.89 22.02
N GLU A 15 -32.08 -10.61 22.99
CA GLU A 15 -31.64 -11.97 23.32
C GLU A 15 -31.84 -12.96 22.17
N ALA A 16 -32.91 -12.79 21.37
CA ALA A 16 -33.21 -13.69 20.27
C ALA A 16 -32.15 -13.58 19.16
N SER A 17 -31.69 -12.36 18.87
CA SER A 17 -30.61 -12.11 17.91
C SER A 17 -29.28 -12.75 18.34
N ILE A 18 -28.91 -12.67 19.62
CA ILE A 18 -27.67 -13.28 20.12
C ILE A 18 -27.73 -14.82 20.04
N ARG A 19 -28.89 -15.42 20.38
CA ARG A 19 -29.08 -16.87 20.26
C ARG A 19 -29.03 -17.34 18.82
N ALA A 20 -29.59 -16.56 17.89
CA ALA A 20 -29.54 -16.88 16.46
C ALA A 20 -28.10 -16.87 15.92
N ALA A 21 -27.27 -15.89 16.31
CA ALA A 21 -25.86 -15.83 15.93
C ALA A 21 -25.05 -17.01 16.48
N LEU A 22 -25.30 -17.42 17.73
CA LEU A 22 -24.61 -18.55 18.34
C LEU A 22 -24.97 -19.88 17.66
N ALA A 23 -26.23 -20.06 17.29
CA ALA A 23 -26.71 -21.25 16.57
C ALA A 23 -26.10 -21.37 15.16
N GLN A 24 -25.91 -20.24 14.46
CA GLN A 24 -25.21 -20.23 13.17
C GLN A 24 -23.72 -20.58 13.32
N SER A 25 -23.10 -20.18 14.44
CA SER A 25 -21.68 -20.44 14.72
C SER A 25 -21.40 -21.89 15.10
N SER A 26 -22.37 -22.62 15.67
CA SER A 26 -22.22 -24.03 16.04
C SER A 26 -22.20 -25.02 14.86
N ASN A 27 -22.38 -24.56 13.62
CA ASN A 27 -22.32 -25.40 12.42
C ASN A 27 -20.92 -25.55 11.79
N VAL A 28 -19.85 -25.16 12.49
CA VAL A 28 -18.48 -25.36 12.00
C VAL A 28 -17.85 -26.58 12.67
N ALA A 29 -18.20 -27.77 12.16
CA ALA A 29 -17.45 -29.00 12.35
C ALA A 29 -16.72 -29.36 11.06
N THR A 30 -15.39 -29.15 11.08
CA THR A 30 -14.33 -29.89 10.39
C THR A 30 -14.57 -30.36 8.94
N THR A 31 -13.95 -29.70 7.96
CA THR A 31 -13.26 -30.40 6.85
C THR A 31 -12.09 -29.57 6.30
N ASN A 32 -11.02 -30.30 5.99
CA ASN A 32 -9.70 -29.87 5.54
C ASN A 32 -9.70 -29.47 4.04
N GLU A 33 -8.69 -28.68 3.66
CA GLU A 33 -8.15 -28.47 2.29
C GLU A 33 -8.91 -27.64 1.24
N GLN A 34 -8.26 -26.53 0.86
CA GLN A 34 -8.13 -25.90 -0.46
C GLN A 34 -9.37 -25.70 -1.37
N THR A 35 -9.55 -24.41 -1.71
CA THR A 35 -10.10 -23.82 -2.96
C THR A 35 -11.51 -23.22 -2.82
N SER A 36 -11.57 -21.93 -3.19
CA SER A 36 -12.76 -21.09 -3.46
C SER A 36 -13.34 -20.33 -2.26
N ALA A 37 -13.42 -19.01 -2.47
CA ALA A 37 -13.81 -17.97 -1.53
C ALA A 37 -15.24 -18.12 -0.96
N PRO A 38 -15.55 -17.50 0.21
CA PRO A 38 -16.92 -17.38 0.67
C PRO A 38 -17.67 -16.42 -0.27
N THR A 39 -18.67 -16.93 -0.99
CA THR A 39 -19.69 -16.12 -1.66
C THR A 39 -20.61 -15.50 -0.61
N ALA A 40 -20.11 -14.47 0.07
CA ALA A 40 -21.01 -13.41 0.50
C ALA A 40 -21.33 -12.62 -0.78
N ASP A 41 -22.58 -12.65 -1.24
CA ASP A 41 -23.08 -11.79 -2.32
C ASP A 41 -23.18 -10.35 -1.79
N TRP A 42 -22.04 -9.68 -1.66
CA TRP A 42 -22.02 -8.23 -1.46
C TRP A 42 -21.98 -7.58 -2.85
N ASP A 43 -23.05 -6.88 -3.21
CA ASP A 43 -23.15 -6.16 -4.47
C ASP A 43 -22.07 -5.06 -4.53
N THR A 44 -21.04 -5.34 -5.31
CA THR A 44 -19.90 -4.45 -5.58
C THR A 44 -20.10 -3.57 -6.78
N SER A 45 -21.23 -3.69 -7.50
CA SER A 45 -21.46 -2.94 -8.74
C SER A 45 -21.49 -1.43 -8.53
N HIS A 46 -21.70 -0.97 -7.29
CA HIS A 46 -21.68 0.45 -6.92
C HIS A 46 -20.34 0.94 -6.36
N LYS A 47 -19.35 0.04 -6.20
CA LYS A 47 -18.01 0.39 -5.77
C LYS A 47 -17.13 0.57 -7.00
N ASP A 48 -17.03 1.81 -7.46
CA ASP A 48 -16.00 2.18 -8.40
C ASP A 48 -14.64 2.00 -7.70
N VAL A 49 -13.87 1.00 -8.12
CA VAL A 49 -12.53 0.75 -7.60
C VAL A 49 -11.62 1.74 -8.34
N PRO A 50 -11.07 2.77 -7.68
CA PRO A 50 -10.28 3.76 -8.39
C PRO A 50 -9.04 3.11 -9.00
N GLN A 51 -9.08 2.90 -10.31
CA GLN A 51 -7.96 2.77 -11.23
C GLN A 51 -6.74 1.96 -10.72
N LEU A 52 -6.95 0.72 -10.28
CA LEU A 52 -5.83 -0.22 -10.10
C LEU A 52 -5.11 -0.51 -11.45
N ASN A 53 -5.84 -0.39 -12.57
CA ASN A 53 -5.32 -0.54 -13.93
C ASN A 53 -4.40 0.62 -14.37
N GLN A 54 -4.31 1.67 -13.56
CA GLN A 54 -3.50 2.87 -13.82
C GLN A 54 -2.32 2.96 -12.84
N ALA A 55 -2.19 1.97 -11.94
CA ALA A 55 -0.96 1.78 -11.18
C ALA A 55 0.17 1.58 -12.19
N ALA A 56 1.00 2.60 -12.33
CA ALA A 56 2.15 2.57 -13.22
C ALA A 56 2.94 1.29 -12.97
N SER A 57 3.32 0.60 -14.06
CA SER A 57 4.15 -0.59 -13.96
C SER A 57 5.36 -0.30 -13.08
N PRO A 58 5.78 -1.20 -12.17
CA PRO A 58 6.89 -0.94 -11.25
C PRO A 58 8.24 -0.67 -11.97
N SER A 59 8.27 -0.88 -13.29
CA SER A 59 9.37 -0.55 -14.18
C SER A 59 9.53 0.94 -14.50
N ALA A 60 8.48 1.76 -14.35
CA ALA A 60 8.51 3.18 -14.70
C ALA A 60 8.52 4.03 -13.41
N PRO A 61 9.52 4.91 -13.23
CA PRO A 61 9.56 5.77 -12.07
C PRO A 61 8.46 6.83 -12.13
N THR A 62 7.84 7.14 -10.99
CA THR A 62 6.94 8.28 -10.87
C THR A 62 7.75 9.57 -10.92
N MET A 63 7.68 10.27 -12.05
CA MET A 63 8.36 11.55 -12.27
C MET A 63 7.67 12.66 -11.48
N VAL A 64 8.47 13.51 -10.83
CA VAL A 64 8.00 14.67 -10.06
C VAL A 64 8.79 15.93 -10.44
N ASP A 65 8.22 17.11 -10.18
CA ASP A 65 8.89 18.37 -10.49
C ASP A 65 10.11 18.58 -9.57
N LYS A 66 11.30 18.59 -10.17
CA LYS A 66 12.58 18.83 -9.48
C LYS A 66 12.57 20.14 -8.70
N ASN A 67 11.89 21.18 -9.18
CA ASN A 67 11.94 22.51 -8.57
C ASN A 67 11.24 22.57 -7.20
N GLN A 68 10.32 21.64 -6.94
CA GLN A 68 9.62 21.53 -5.66
C GLN A 68 10.50 20.95 -4.56
N PHE A 69 11.56 20.22 -4.93
CA PHE A 69 12.46 19.59 -3.98
C PHE A 69 13.74 20.40 -3.80
N ARG A 70 14.33 20.29 -2.61
CA ARG A 70 15.60 20.92 -2.26
C ARG A 70 16.55 19.84 -1.79
N PHE A 71 17.79 19.94 -2.25
CA PHE A 71 18.86 19.11 -1.73
C PHE A 71 19.22 19.59 -0.33
N GLU A 72 19.69 18.67 0.51
CA GLU A 72 20.32 19.03 1.77
C GLU A 72 21.51 19.95 1.50
N TYR A 73 21.62 21.02 2.28
CA TYR A 73 22.67 22.01 2.10
C TYR A 73 24.01 21.43 2.52
N ASP A 74 24.89 21.32 1.54
CA ASP A 74 26.27 20.88 1.69
C ASP A 74 27.12 21.82 0.81
N PRO A 75 28.00 22.64 1.41
CA PRO A 75 28.81 23.64 0.71
C PRO A 75 30.06 23.05 0.04
N THR A 76 30.28 21.73 0.11
CA THR A 76 31.42 21.09 -0.56
C THR A 76 31.31 21.17 -2.09
N ARG A 77 32.46 21.25 -2.77
CA ARG A 77 32.51 21.24 -4.25
C ARG A 77 31.97 19.94 -4.83
N GLU A 78 32.21 18.83 -4.16
CA GLU A 78 31.70 17.50 -4.57
C GLU A 78 30.17 17.43 -4.53
N ALA A 79 29.53 17.98 -3.49
CA ALA A 79 28.07 18.05 -3.45
C ALA A 79 27.51 18.91 -4.58
N THR A 80 28.18 20.01 -4.94
CA THR A 80 27.78 20.85 -6.07
C THR A 80 27.84 20.08 -7.39
N ALA A 81 28.96 19.38 -7.67
CA ALA A 81 29.11 18.56 -8.86
C ALA A 81 28.05 17.45 -8.96
N ARG A 82 27.71 16.79 -7.84
CA ARG A 82 26.64 15.77 -7.80
C ARG A 82 25.26 16.37 -8.11
N ARG A 83 24.96 17.57 -7.62
CA ARG A 83 23.69 18.26 -7.89
C ARG A 83 23.56 18.68 -9.36
N GLU A 84 24.66 19.03 -10.01
CA GLU A 84 24.70 19.36 -11.44
C GLU A 84 24.37 18.15 -12.33
N GLN A 85 24.76 16.94 -11.89
CA GLN A 85 24.46 15.69 -12.60
C GLN A 85 23.00 15.24 -12.48
N VAL A 86 22.22 15.82 -11.56
CA VAL A 86 20.80 15.50 -11.39
C VAL A 86 19.96 16.30 -12.38
N SER A 87 19.34 15.61 -13.34
CA SER A 87 18.42 16.23 -14.32
C SER A 87 16.95 16.01 -13.96
N GLN A 88 16.62 14.88 -13.34
CA GLN A 88 15.24 14.46 -13.04
C GLN A 88 15.02 14.23 -11.55
N ALA A 89 13.76 14.31 -11.12
CA ALA A 89 13.33 13.90 -9.79
C ALA A 89 12.27 12.81 -9.89
N ILE A 90 12.44 11.74 -9.12
CA ILE A 90 11.52 10.59 -9.10
C ILE A 90 11.15 10.23 -7.66
N LEU A 91 10.05 9.50 -7.47
CA LEU A 91 9.72 8.90 -6.19
C LEU A 91 10.27 7.47 -6.09
N CYS A 92 10.88 7.13 -4.96
CA CYS A 92 11.23 5.75 -4.65
C CYS A 92 9.97 4.88 -4.55
N SER A 93 9.93 3.75 -5.26
CA SER A 93 8.78 2.83 -5.20
C SER A 93 8.65 2.08 -3.88
N GLY A 94 9.71 2.04 -3.06
CA GLY A 94 9.68 1.38 -1.74
C GLY A 94 9.14 2.28 -0.62
N CYS A 95 9.58 3.53 -0.56
CA CYS A 95 9.25 4.44 0.56
C CYS A 95 8.61 5.77 0.14
N GLY A 96 8.47 6.05 -1.16
CA GLY A 96 7.89 7.29 -1.67
C GLY A 96 8.77 8.54 -1.52
N VAL A 97 10.03 8.41 -1.05
CA VAL A 97 10.96 9.54 -0.93
C VAL A 97 11.38 10.04 -2.31
N ALA A 98 11.46 11.37 -2.47
CA ALA A 98 11.94 11.99 -3.69
C ALA A 98 13.46 11.84 -3.85
N LEU A 99 13.90 11.35 -5.01
CA LEU A 99 15.29 11.11 -5.37
C LEU A 99 15.65 11.90 -6.63
N GLY A 100 16.80 12.56 -6.61
CA GLY A 100 17.37 13.22 -7.77
C GLY A 100 18.25 12.26 -8.56
N ILE A 101 17.97 12.09 -9.86
CA ILE A 101 18.62 11.06 -10.70
C ILE A 101 19.03 11.67 -12.06
N PRO A 102 20.16 11.23 -12.65
CA PRO A 102 20.50 11.57 -14.03
C PRO A 102 19.53 10.96 -15.05
N ASP A 103 19.46 11.56 -16.24
CA ASP A 103 18.64 11.09 -17.38
C ASP A 103 19.31 9.97 -18.19
N VAL A 104 20.41 9.41 -17.67
CA VAL A 104 21.07 8.27 -18.29
C VAL A 104 20.31 7.00 -17.90
N ARG A 105 20.03 6.15 -18.89
CA ARG A 105 19.42 4.82 -18.73
C ARG A 105 20.24 3.82 -19.57
N PRO A 106 20.44 2.55 -19.17
CA PRO A 106 19.95 1.90 -17.94
C PRO A 106 20.78 2.27 -16.71
N ILE A 107 20.13 2.45 -15.56
CA ILE A 107 20.81 2.78 -14.30
C ILE A 107 20.28 1.97 -13.13
N LYS A 108 21.18 1.62 -12.22
CA LYS A 108 20.84 1.06 -10.91
C LYS A 108 20.77 2.20 -9.90
N VAL A 109 19.62 2.33 -9.25
CA VAL A 109 19.33 3.36 -8.24
C VAL A 109 19.09 2.68 -6.91
N THR A 110 19.81 3.13 -5.88
CA THR A 110 19.62 2.68 -4.50
C THR A 110 19.11 3.86 -3.67
N CYS A 111 17.95 3.68 -3.03
CA CYS A 111 17.40 4.72 -2.16
C CYS A 111 18.21 4.81 -0.85
N PRO A 112 18.71 6.01 -0.48
CA PRO A 112 19.47 6.17 0.78
C PRO A 112 18.61 6.01 2.03
N SER A 113 17.29 6.20 1.94
CA SER A 113 16.39 6.15 3.10
C SER A 113 15.93 4.74 3.46
N CYS A 114 15.69 3.87 2.47
CA CYS A 114 15.14 2.52 2.68
C CYS A 114 16.01 1.40 2.10
N MET A 115 17.14 1.72 1.47
CA MET A 115 18.03 0.77 0.78
C MET A 115 17.36 -0.03 -0.34
N PHE A 116 16.19 0.40 -0.82
CA PHE A 116 15.53 -0.26 -1.93
C PHE A 116 16.32 -0.06 -3.23
N GLU A 117 16.62 -1.15 -3.91
CA GLU A 117 17.34 -1.16 -5.17
C GLU A 117 16.38 -1.33 -6.33
N THR A 118 16.50 -0.45 -7.33
CA THR A 118 15.70 -0.48 -8.56
C THR A 118 16.59 -0.27 -9.76
N THR A 119 16.21 -0.89 -10.88
CA THR A 119 16.87 -0.65 -12.16
C THR A 119 15.86 0.00 -13.10
N TYR A 120 16.17 1.20 -13.57
CA TYR A 120 15.34 1.90 -14.54
C TYR A 120 15.98 1.76 -15.93
N THR A 121 15.25 1.14 -16.85
CA THR A 121 15.73 0.83 -18.21
C THR A 121 15.16 1.77 -19.27
N HIS A 122 14.11 2.54 -18.94
CA HIS A 122 13.40 3.46 -19.83
C HIS A 122 13.24 4.84 -19.18
#